data_AF-A0AAN7DIF6-F1
#
_entry.id   AF-A0AAN7DIF6-F1
#
_cell.length_a   1.000
_cell.length_b   1.000
_cell.length_c   1.000
_cell.angle_alpha   90.00
_cell.angle_beta   90.00
_cell.angle_gamma   90.00
#
_symmetry.space_group_name_H-M   'P 1'
#
loop_
_entity.id
_entity.type
_entity.pdbx_description
1 polymer ?
#
loop_
_entity_poly.entity_id
_entity_poly.type
_entity_poly.pdbx_seq_one_letter_code
_entity_poly.pdbx_strand_id
1 'polypeptide(L)'
;MVSCPHKNDIWSDIFEQFLGYPKAANPQQVYQSIVNLNLKQYFIYNLDIKITIFDLFAATIRMIWRFHLLLTFEGVPFDTNNVTNTICAEVMRL
;
A
#
# COMPACT_ATOMS: atom_id res chain seq x y z
N MET A 1 -10.62 9.85 -11.37
CA MET A 1 -9.60 8.84 -11.70
C MET A 1 -9.00 8.34 -10.39
N VAL A 2 -9.05 7.04 -10.12
CA VAL A 2 -8.43 6.47 -8.91
C VAL A 2 -6.92 6.45 -9.11
N SER A 3 -6.23 7.43 -8.53
CA SER A 3 -4.77 7.40 -8.46
C SER A 3 -4.36 6.76 -7.13
N CYS A 4 -4.14 5.44 -7.14
CA CYS A 4 -3.63 4.74 -5.96
C CYS A 4 -2.33 5.36 -5.43
N PRO A 5 -1.40 5.83 -6.28
CA PRO A 5 -0.18 6.48 -5.80
C PRO A 5 -0.40 7.85 -5.14
N HIS A 6 -1.54 8.52 -5.38
CA HIS A 6 -1.88 9.78 -4.70
C HIS A 6 -2.54 9.59 -3.32
N LYS A 7 -2.62 8.35 -2.82
CA LYS A 7 -3.07 8.05 -1.45
C LYS A 7 -1.90 8.13 -0.48
N ASN A 8 -1.31 9.33 -0.34
CA ASN A 8 -0.06 9.51 0.39
C ASN A 8 -0.14 9.05 1.85
N ASP A 9 -1.28 9.29 2.50
CA ASP A 9 -1.48 8.92 3.91
C ASP A 9 -1.34 7.40 4.09
N ILE A 10 -2.03 6.62 3.24
CA ILE A 10 -1.94 5.15 3.22
C ILE A 10 -0.50 4.70 2.97
N TRP A 11 0.15 5.23 1.94
CA TRP A 11 1.53 4.84 1.62
C TRP A 11 2.51 5.20 2.73
N SER A 12 2.30 6.34 3.40
CA SER A 12 3.14 6.78 4.52
C SER A 12 3.02 5.80 5.68
N ASP A 13 1.80 5.45 6.08
CA ASP A 13 1.55 4.49 7.16
C ASP A 13 2.18 3.11 6.84
N ILE A 14 1.98 2.63 5.62
CA ILE A 14 2.51 1.34 5.18
C ILE A 14 4.05 1.35 5.16
N PHE A 15 4.66 2.45 4.71
CA PHE A 15 6.12 2.57 4.67
C PHE A 15 6.70 2.62 6.08
N GLU A 16 6.08 3.40 6.96
CA GLU A 16 6.49 3.50 8.36
C GLU A 16 6.43 2.14 9.05
N GLN A 17 5.36 1.37 8.81
CA GLN A 17 5.12 0.10 9.48
C GLN A 17 5.97 -1.05 8.94
N PHE A 18 6.08 -1.20 7.61
CA PHE A 18 6.66 -2.41 7.00
C PHE A 18 8.06 -2.22 6.41
N LEU A 19 8.41 -1.02 5.95
CA LEU A 19 9.69 -0.80 5.29
C LEU A 19 10.79 -0.42 6.27
N GLY A 20 12.01 -0.89 6.00
CA GLY A 20 13.24 -0.38 6.61
C GLY A 20 13.83 0.77 5.83
N TYR A 21 13.60 0.78 4.52
CA TYR A 21 14.00 1.86 3.62
C TYR A 21 13.18 1.82 2.32
N PRO A 22 12.80 2.97 1.75
CA PRO A 22 12.65 4.27 2.42
C PRO A 22 11.50 4.25 3.44
N LYS A 23 11.63 5.03 4.53
CA LYS A 23 10.58 5.18 5.56
C LYS A 23 9.52 6.22 5.20
N ALA A 24 9.85 7.18 4.33
CA ALA A 24 8.93 8.21 3.88
C ALA A 24 8.38 7.86 2.50
N ALA A 25 7.07 7.92 2.34
CA ALA A 25 6.44 7.75 1.04
C ALA A 25 6.57 9.02 0.21
N ASN A 26 7.02 8.87 -1.05
CA ASN A 26 6.90 9.89 -2.08
C ASN A 26 5.92 9.37 -3.15
N PRO A 27 4.73 9.99 -3.30
CA PRO A 27 3.70 9.57 -4.24
C PRO A 27 4.18 9.39 -5.68
N GLN A 28 5.03 10.29 -6.17
CA GLN A 28 5.54 10.25 -7.54
C GLN A 28 6.54 9.09 -7.72
N GLN A 29 7.42 8.88 -6.74
CA GLN A 29 8.35 7.77 -6.77
C GLN A 29 7.63 6.42 -6.65
N VAL A 30 6.62 6.33 -5.79
CA VAL A 30 5.75 5.15 -5.67
C VAL A 30 5.06 4.87 -7.00
N TYR A 31 4.46 5.89 -7.62
CA TYR A 31 3.83 5.77 -8.95
C TYR A 31 4.83 5.23 -9.98
N GLN A 32 5.99 5.86 -10.11
CA GLN A 32 7.02 5.46 -11.08
C GLN A 32 7.53 4.05 -10.82
N SER A 33 7.70 3.65 -9.56
CA SER A 33 8.18 2.32 -9.20
C SER A 33 7.15 1.24 -9.54
N ILE A 34 5.86 1.51 -9.33
CA ILE A 34 4.76 0.61 -9.70
C ILE A 34 4.67 0.48 -11.23
N VAL A 35 4.62 1.60 -11.96
CA VAL A 35 4.48 1.59 -13.43
C VAL A 35 5.65 0.90 -14.10
N ASN A 36 6.87 1.08 -13.59
CA ASN A 36 8.07 0.44 -14.13
C ASN A 36 8.30 -0.97 -13.58
N LEU A 37 7.43 -1.49 -12.71
CA LEU A 37 7.59 -2.77 -11.99
C LEU A 37 8.96 -2.91 -11.32
N ASN A 38 9.51 -1.80 -10.82
CA ASN A 38 10.84 -1.71 -10.28
C ASN A 38 10.79 -1.31 -8.80
N LEU A 39 10.73 -2.33 -7.94
CA LEU A 39 10.61 -2.17 -6.48
C LEU A 39 11.93 -2.42 -5.74
N LYS A 40 13.06 -2.51 -6.45
CA LYS A 40 14.37 -2.91 -5.87
C LYS A 40 14.90 -2.00 -4.77
N GLN A 41 14.39 -0.77 -4.70
CA GLN A 41 14.82 0.25 -3.74
C GLN A 41 14.11 0.15 -2.39
N TYR A 42 13.04 -0.65 -2.30
CA TYR A 42 12.26 -0.81 -1.09
C TYR A 42 12.68 -2.09 -0.37
N PHE A 43 12.93 -1.97 0.93
CA PHE A 43 13.39 -3.06 1.78
C PHE A 43 12.46 -3.22 2.97
N ILE A 44 12.05 -4.45 3.25
CA ILE A 44 11.26 -4.79 4.44
C ILE A 44 12.22 -4.93 5.62
N TYR A 45 11.94 -4.25 6.73
CA TYR A 45 12.81 -4.26 7.92
C TYR A 45 12.61 -5.49 8.82
N ASN A 46 11.48 -6.20 8.67
CA ASN A 46 11.06 -7.19 9.64
C ASN A 46 11.38 -8.62 9.16
N LEU A 47 12.32 -9.27 9.86
CA LEU A 47 12.74 -10.66 9.60
C LEU A 47 11.66 -11.70 9.92
N ASP A 48 10.66 -11.35 10.74
CA ASP A 48 9.60 -12.27 11.17
C ASP A 48 8.42 -12.30 10.18
N ILE A 49 8.34 -11.32 9.27
CA ILE A 49 7.28 -11.23 8.26
C ILE A 49 7.74 -11.93 6.97
N LYS A 50 7.07 -13.02 6.59
CA LYS A 50 7.41 -13.84 5.42
C LYS A 50 6.78 -13.33 4.12
N ILE A 51 6.82 -12.01 3.91
CA ILE A 51 6.29 -11.39 2.68
C ILE A 51 7.43 -10.85 1.82
N THR A 52 7.20 -10.77 0.52
CA THR A 52 8.06 -10.01 -0.38
C THR A 52 7.61 -8.55 -0.50
N ILE A 53 8.48 -7.71 -1.06
CA ILE A 53 8.10 -6.33 -1.39
C ILE A 53 6.93 -6.27 -2.39
N PHE A 54 6.84 -7.27 -3.28
CA PHE A 54 5.76 -7.37 -4.24
C PHE A 54 4.43 -7.67 -3.56
N ASP A 55 4.43 -8.54 -2.54
CA ASP A 55 3.23 -8.86 -1.77
C ASP A 55 2.67 -7.62 -1.07
N LEU A 56 3.56 -6.83 -0.44
CA LEU A 56 3.18 -5.58 0.24
C LEU A 56 2.56 -4.57 -0.72
N PHE A 57 3.23 -4.28 -1.83
CA PHE A 57 2.72 -3.33 -2.83
C PHE A 57 1.44 -3.82 -3.48
N ALA A 58 1.36 -5.11 -3.79
CA ALA A 58 0.17 -5.69 -4.42
C ALA A 58 -1.03 -5.66 -3.46
N ALA A 59 -0.86 -6.01 -2.17
CA ALA A 59 -1.91 -5.90 -1.16
C ALA A 59 -2.39 -4.45 -1.01
N THR A 60 -1.46 -3.50 -0.92
CA THR A 60 -1.77 -2.06 -0.81
C THR A 60 -2.61 -1.58 -2.00
N ILE A 61 -2.16 -1.85 -3.22
CA ILE A 61 -2.87 -1.45 -4.45
C ILE A 61 -4.23 -2.12 -4.53
N ARG A 62 -4.31 -3.43 -4.26
CA ARG A 62 -5.58 -4.18 -4.28
C ARG A 62 -6.59 -3.59 -3.31
N MET A 63 -6.19 -3.27 -2.08
CA MET A 63 -7.11 -2.72 -1.07
C MET A 63 -7.56 -1.31 -1.41
N ILE A 64 -6.66 -0.42 -1.88
CA ILE A 64 -7.06 0.91 -2.34
C ILE A 64 -8.12 0.79 -3.45
N TRP A 65 -7.90 -0.09 -4.43
CA TRP A 65 -8.88 -0.33 -5.50
C TRP A 65 -10.19 -0.89 -4.97
N ARG A 66 -10.14 -1.89 -4.09
CA ARG A 66 -11.33 -2.49 -3.48
C ARG A 66 -12.20 -1.45 -2.78
N PHE A 67 -11.61 -0.59 -1.96
CA PHE A 67 -12.36 0.45 -1.25
C PHE A 67 -12.91 1.53 -2.18
N HIS A 68 -12.21 1.83 -3.28
CA HIS A 68 -12.76 2.68 -4.32
C HIS A 68 -13.95 2.03 -5.05
N LEU A 69 -13.93 0.72 -5.28
CA LEU A 69 -15.08 -0.01 -5.82
C LEU A 69 -16.27 0.05 -4.86
N LEU A 70 -16.05 -0.19 -3.57
CA LEU A 70 -17.11 -0.10 -2.54
C LEU A 70 -17.73 1.31 -2.49
N LEU A 71 -16.91 2.36 -2.55
CA LEU A 71 -17.42 3.74 -2.63
C LEU A 71 -18.28 3.95 -3.89
N THR A 72 -17.81 3.45 -5.03
CA THR A 72 -18.44 3.71 -6.33
C THR A 72 -19.75 2.95 -6.51
N PHE A 73 -19.79 1.68 -6.09
CA PHE A 73 -20.91 0.77 -6.37
C PHE A 73 -21.82 0.55 -5.18
N GLU A 74 -21.34 0.74 -3.95
CA GLU A 74 -22.08 0.45 -2.72
C GLU A 74 -22.26 1.69 -1.83
N GLY A 75 -21.69 2.84 -2.21
CA GLY A 75 -21.80 4.09 -1.45
C GLY A 75 -21.06 4.08 -0.11
N VAL A 76 -20.19 3.10 0.14
CA VAL A 76 -19.41 2.99 1.38
C VAL A 76 -18.32 4.07 1.39
N PRO A 77 -18.26 4.95 2.39
CA PRO A 77 -17.23 5.99 2.45
C PRO A 77 -15.80 5.43 2.40
N PHE A 78 -14.91 6.10 1.66
CA PHE A 78 -13.50 5.75 1.64
C PHE A 78 -12.82 6.28 2.91
N ASP A 79 -12.63 5.40 3.89
CA ASP A 79 -11.92 5.68 5.14
C ASP A 79 -10.48 5.16 5.08
N THR A 80 -9.51 6.07 4.98
CA THR A 80 -8.07 5.78 4.96
C THR A 80 -7.63 4.85 6.08
N ASN A 81 -8.10 5.05 7.32
CA ASN A 81 -7.69 4.24 8.47
C ASN A 81 -8.17 2.80 8.31
N ASN A 82 -9.41 2.62 7.85
CA ASN A 82 -9.96 1.30 7.59
C ASN A 82 -9.21 0.61 6.44
N VAL A 83 -8.82 1.34 5.39
CA VAL A 83 -8.00 0.80 4.30
C VAL A 83 -6.65 0.33 4.84
N THR A 84 -5.93 1.18 5.58
CA THR A 84 -4.62 0.85 6.17
C THR A 84 -4.73 -0.39 7.06
N ASN A 85 -5.69 -0.43 7.98
CA ASN A 85 -5.91 -1.58 8.85
C ASN A 85 -6.17 -2.88 8.08
N THR A 86 -6.96 -2.80 7.00
CA THR A 86 -7.26 -3.95 6.14
C THR A 86 -6.01 -4.43 5.40
N ILE A 87 -5.17 -3.50 4.90
CA ILE A 87 -3.87 -3.84 4.29
C ILE A 87 -2.99 -4.56 5.31
N CYS A 88 -2.85 -4.01 6.52
CA CYS A 88 -2.01 -4.61 7.56
C CYS A 88 -2.48 -6.02 7.92
N ALA A 89 -3.79 -6.23 8.05
CA ALA A 89 -4.36 -7.54 8.30
C ALA A 89 -4.13 -8.53 7.14
N GLU A 90 -4.26 -8.09 5.89
CA GLU A 90 -3.98 -8.92 4.71
C GLU A 90 -2.50 -9.31 4.64
N VAL A 91 -1.60 -8.35 4.85
CA VAL A 91 -0.15 -8.52 4.82
C VAL A 91 0.32 -9.47 5.92
N MET A 92 -0.23 -9.38 7.14
CA MET A 92 0.11 -10.29 8.23
C MET A 92 -0.43 -11.72 8.04
N ARG A 93 -1.37 -11.93 7.11
CA ARG A 93 -1.93 -13.25 6.81
C ARG A 93 -1.15 -14.01 5.72
N LEU A 94 -0.34 -13.30 4.93
CA LEU A 94 0.49 -13.85 3.86
C LEU A 94 1.74 -14.52 4.45
#